data_AF-A0A1D3RMS5-F1
#
_entry.id   AF-A0A1D3RMS5-F1
#
_cell.length_a   1.000
_cell.length_b   1.000
_cell.length_c   1.000
_cell.angle_alpha   90.00
_cell.angle_beta   90.00
_cell.angle_gamma   90.00
#
_symmetry.space_group_name_H-M   'P 1'
#
loop_
_entity.id
_entity.type
_entity.pdbx_description
1 polymer ?
#
loop_
_entity_poly.entity_id
_entity_poly.type
_entity_poly.pdbx_seq_one_letter_code
_entity_poly.pdbx_strand_id
1 'polypeptide(L)'
;MRSDEWHKALRLLFFFQPFIRFLVYCMSSSIKLSIVFLNFNKLTETRFTCLALQKLCAKRPDIELIAVDNGSQDGTNEYLQAQTHITSISLADNTGIAGYNIGFNRARGQYILVLDDDSCPANLAGIDHALALLERRKDIGVIAAHIQMPDGSPQWSWHLPKNAAPSVSPFFHWLRLYHPA
;
A
#
# COMPACT_ATOMS: atom_id res chain seq x y z
N MET A 1 -27.23 -7.04 -41.42
CA MET A 1 -27.16 -5.59 -41.74
C MET A 1 -28.25 -4.89 -40.93
N ARG A 2 -27.89 -3.75 -40.35
CA ARG A 2 -28.52 -2.97 -39.28
C ARG A 2 -30.07 -2.99 -39.19
N SER A 3 -30.57 -3.32 -37.99
CA SER A 3 -31.85 -2.90 -37.41
C SER A 3 -31.63 -1.53 -36.74
N ASP A 4 -32.16 -0.42 -37.24
CA ASP A 4 -33.56 0.02 -37.29
C ASP A 4 -34.23 0.18 -35.92
N GLU A 5 -35.03 1.25 -35.85
CA GLU A 5 -36.02 1.60 -34.83
C GLU A 5 -35.58 2.57 -33.71
N TRP A 6 -35.12 3.75 -34.14
CA TRP A 6 -35.24 5.00 -33.38
C TRP A 6 -36.64 5.64 -33.54
N HIS A 7 -37.77 4.95 -33.37
CA HIS A 7 -39.10 5.62 -33.53
C HIS A 7 -40.25 5.10 -32.64
N LYS A 8 -40.03 4.94 -31.32
CA LYS A 8 -41.16 4.97 -30.36
C LYS A 8 -40.86 5.85 -29.15
N ALA A 9 -40.95 7.15 -29.38
CA ALA A 9 -41.28 8.10 -28.33
C ALA A 9 -42.72 7.85 -27.83
N LEU A 10 -42.87 7.45 -26.56
CA LEU A 10 -44.10 7.54 -25.76
C LEU A 10 -43.64 7.79 -24.31
N ARG A 11 -43.44 9.05 -23.95
CA ARG A 11 -44.43 9.94 -23.30
C ARG A 11 -44.42 9.80 -21.78
N LEU A 12 -43.93 10.89 -21.17
CA LEU A 12 -44.35 11.48 -19.90
C LEU A 12 -44.66 10.54 -18.72
N LEU A 13 -43.85 10.66 -17.68
CA LEU A 13 -44.35 11.09 -16.36
C LEU A 13 -43.22 11.82 -15.60
N PHE A 14 -43.21 13.15 -15.74
CA PHE A 14 -42.69 14.02 -14.70
C PHE A 14 -43.77 14.13 -13.63
N PHE A 15 -43.49 13.71 -12.39
CA PHE A 15 -44.09 14.29 -11.18
C PHE A 15 -43.19 14.02 -9.97
N PHE A 16 -42.45 15.07 -9.57
CA PHE A 16 -42.11 15.46 -8.19
C PHE A 16 -42.02 14.36 -7.10
N GLN A 17 -40.82 13.83 -6.86
CA GLN A 17 -40.36 13.28 -5.57
C GLN A 17 -38.82 13.42 -5.51
N PRO A 18 -38.22 14.20 -4.61
CA PRO A 18 -36.78 14.39 -4.58
C PRO A 18 -36.12 13.27 -3.78
N PHE A 19 -35.96 12.06 -4.32
CA PHE A 19 -35.04 11.04 -3.78
C PHE A 19 -34.92 9.85 -4.75
N ILE A 20 -34.29 10.06 -5.91
CA ILE A 20 -33.82 8.94 -6.74
C ILE A 20 -32.36 8.71 -6.42
N ARG A 21 -32.11 7.69 -5.61
CA ARG A 21 -30.80 7.09 -5.38
C ARG A 21 -30.38 6.42 -6.69
N PHE A 22 -29.74 7.17 -7.57
CA PHE A 22 -29.05 6.62 -8.74
C PHE A 22 -27.82 5.84 -8.23
N LEU A 23 -28.06 4.61 -7.81
CA LEU A 23 -27.02 3.62 -7.57
C LEU A 23 -26.50 3.15 -8.93
N VAL A 24 -25.68 4.00 -9.55
CA VAL A 24 -24.54 3.46 -10.27
C VAL A 24 -23.68 2.86 -9.17
N TYR A 25 -23.71 1.53 -9.02
CA TYR A 25 -22.70 0.79 -8.28
C TYR A 25 -21.40 0.94 -9.08
N CYS A 26 -20.79 2.12 -8.98
CA CYS A 26 -19.43 2.34 -9.44
C CYS A 26 -18.61 1.39 -8.58
N MET A 27 -17.92 0.43 -9.20
CA MET A 27 -17.06 -0.53 -8.52
C MET A 27 -15.97 0.25 -7.77
N SER A 28 -16.28 0.70 -6.55
CA SER A 28 -15.30 1.14 -5.59
C SER A 28 -14.57 -0.13 -5.17
N SER A 29 -13.57 -0.52 -5.95
CA SER A 29 -12.50 -1.34 -5.41
C SER A 29 -11.88 -0.49 -4.30
N SER A 30 -12.32 -0.70 -3.05
CA SER A 30 -11.71 -0.04 -1.91
C SER A 30 -10.28 -0.54 -1.83
N ILE A 31 -9.31 0.37 -1.83
CA ILE A 31 -7.90 0.00 -1.63
C ILE A 31 -7.81 -0.67 -0.25
N LYS A 32 -7.35 -1.92 -0.24
CA LYS A 32 -7.20 -2.72 0.97
C LYS A 32 -5.83 -2.48 1.60
N LEU A 33 -4.79 -2.40 0.77
CA LEU A 33 -3.41 -2.24 1.22
C LEU A 33 -2.71 -1.12 0.44
N SER A 34 -2.06 -0.21 1.16
CA SER A 34 -1.07 0.69 0.59
C SER A 34 0.32 0.19 0.92
N ILE A 35 1.13 -0.07 -0.10
CA ILE A 35 2.56 -0.36 0.08
C ILE A 35 3.30 0.96 -0.05
N VAL A 36 3.97 1.38 1.03
CA VAL A 36 4.68 2.65 1.12
C VAL A 36 6.17 2.35 1.32
N PHE A 37 7.00 2.89 0.43
CA PHE A 37 8.46 2.76 0.52
C PHE A 37 9.16 4.09 0.32
N LEU A 38 10.21 4.30 1.11
CA LEU A 38 11.01 5.52 1.15
C LEU A 38 12.35 5.27 0.47
N ASN A 39 12.76 6.17 -0.41
CA ASN A 39 13.91 6.01 -1.29
C ASN A 39 14.89 7.17 -1.06
N PHE A 40 16.19 6.90 -1.07
CA PHE A 40 17.22 7.94 -1.02
C PHE A 40 18.53 7.48 -1.65
N ASN A 41 18.86 8.02 -2.83
CA ASN A 41 20.12 7.77 -3.55
C ASN A 41 20.44 6.27 -3.78
N LYS A 42 19.42 5.49 -4.15
CA LYS A 42 19.54 4.05 -4.46
C LYS A 42 18.78 3.67 -5.73
N LEU A 43 19.10 4.29 -6.85
CA LEU A 43 18.38 4.08 -8.12
C LEU A 43 18.29 2.61 -8.53
N THR A 44 19.35 1.82 -8.35
CA THR A 44 19.40 0.42 -8.79
C THR A 44 18.45 -0.45 -7.98
N GLU A 45 18.48 -0.31 -6.67
CA GLU A 45 17.65 -1.03 -5.71
C GLU A 45 16.18 -0.61 -5.87
N THR A 46 15.94 0.70 -6.00
CA THR A 46 14.61 1.25 -6.26
C THR A 46 13.99 0.65 -7.51
N ARG A 47 14.76 0.52 -8.60
CA ARG A 47 14.31 -0.14 -9.84
C ARG A 47 13.94 -1.60 -9.61
N PHE A 48 14.78 -2.34 -8.89
CA PHE A 48 14.51 -3.74 -8.55
C PHE A 48 13.19 -3.86 -7.77
N THR A 49 13.04 -3.08 -6.71
CA THR A 49 11.84 -3.04 -5.86
C THR A 49 10.59 -2.68 -6.65
N CYS A 50 10.65 -1.64 -7.48
CA CYS A 50 9.53 -1.22 -8.34
C CYS A 50 9.10 -2.33 -9.30
N LEU A 51 10.05 -2.97 -10.00
CA LEU A 51 9.75 -4.07 -10.92
C LEU A 51 9.16 -5.29 -10.20
N ALA A 52 9.70 -5.63 -9.02
CA ALA A 52 9.20 -6.73 -8.21
C ALA A 52 7.75 -6.47 -7.75
N LEU A 53 7.48 -5.27 -7.22
CA LEU A 53 6.16 -4.87 -6.76
C LEU A 53 5.14 -4.78 -7.90
N GLN A 54 5.54 -4.21 -9.05
CA GLN A 54 4.69 -4.15 -10.24
C GLN A 54 4.26 -5.55 -10.69
N LYS A 55 5.22 -6.48 -10.79
CA LYS A 55 4.94 -7.87 -11.17
C LYS A 55 4.06 -8.57 -10.15
N LEU A 56 4.35 -8.40 -8.86
CA LEU A 56 3.61 -9.03 -7.76
C LEU A 56 2.15 -8.53 -7.70
N CYS A 57 1.93 -7.24 -7.90
CA CYS A 57 0.63 -6.59 -7.71
C CYS A 57 -0.16 -6.41 -9.02
N ALA A 58 0.33 -6.88 -10.16
CA ALA A 58 -0.29 -6.66 -11.48
C ALA A 58 -1.78 -7.06 -11.58
N LYS A 59 -2.24 -8.01 -10.75
CA LYS A 59 -3.63 -8.49 -10.69
C LYS A 59 -4.34 -8.14 -9.37
N ARG A 60 -3.83 -7.15 -8.63
CA ARG A 60 -4.32 -6.73 -7.31
C ARG A 60 -4.74 -5.27 -7.31
N PRO A 61 -5.90 -4.93 -7.91
CA PRO A 61 -6.40 -3.55 -7.96
C PRO A 61 -6.82 -3.00 -6.58
N ASP A 62 -6.81 -3.85 -5.55
CA ASP A 62 -7.00 -3.50 -4.15
C ASP A 62 -5.68 -3.14 -3.44
N ILE A 63 -4.54 -3.18 -4.14
CA ILE A 63 -3.23 -2.74 -3.65
C ILE A 63 -2.80 -1.50 -4.41
N GLU A 64 -2.35 -0.47 -3.70
CA GLU A 64 -1.68 0.68 -4.31
C GLU A 64 -0.21 0.79 -3.87
N LEU A 65 0.62 1.35 -4.74
CA LEU A 65 2.04 1.56 -4.50
C LEU A 65 2.32 3.06 -4.35
N ILE A 66 3.03 3.43 -3.29
CA ILE A 66 3.40 4.82 -2.99
C ILE A 66 4.91 4.85 -2.72
N ALA A 67 5.63 5.61 -3.54
CA ALA A 67 7.05 5.81 -3.40
C ALA A 67 7.31 7.24 -2.94
N VAL A 68 8.03 7.41 -1.84
CA VAL A 68 8.54 8.72 -1.42
C VAL A 68 10.02 8.80 -1.76
N ASP A 69 10.41 9.76 -2.59
CA ASP A 69 11.80 10.11 -2.84
C ASP A 69 12.23 11.21 -1.86
N ASN A 70 13.25 10.93 -1.06
CA ASN A 70 13.69 11.79 0.05
C ASN A 70 14.78 12.78 -0.40
N GLY A 71 14.58 13.44 -1.54
CA GLY A 71 15.53 14.38 -2.12
C GLY A 71 16.75 13.70 -2.75
N SER A 72 16.54 12.66 -3.55
CA SER A 72 17.63 11.97 -4.23
C SER A 72 18.27 12.83 -5.33
N GLN A 73 19.55 12.61 -5.59
CA GLN A 73 20.35 13.32 -6.62
C GLN A 73 20.95 12.37 -7.66
N ASP A 74 20.59 11.08 -7.62
CA ASP A 74 21.18 10.01 -8.43
C ASP A 74 20.30 9.56 -9.61
N GLY A 75 19.17 10.23 -9.87
CA GLY A 75 18.19 9.83 -10.88
C GLY A 75 17.00 9.04 -10.33
N THR A 76 16.96 8.75 -9.02
CA THR A 76 15.86 7.98 -8.38
C THR A 76 14.51 8.69 -8.54
N ASN A 77 14.46 9.99 -8.30
CA ASN A 77 13.25 10.79 -8.44
C ASN A 77 12.69 10.74 -9.87
N GLU A 78 13.53 10.99 -10.87
CA GLU A 78 13.17 11.00 -12.29
C GLU A 78 12.63 9.63 -12.71
N TYR A 79 13.28 8.56 -12.24
CA TYR A 79 12.82 7.20 -12.48
C TYR A 79 11.43 6.93 -11.87
N LEU A 80 11.22 7.32 -10.61
CA LEU A 80 9.95 7.12 -9.90
C LEU A 80 8.82 7.94 -10.53
N GLN A 81 9.07 9.19 -10.93
CA GLN A 81 8.08 10.04 -11.60
C GLN A 81 7.63 9.49 -12.96
N ALA A 82 8.49 8.71 -13.64
CA ALA A 82 8.14 8.06 -14.89
C ALA A 82 7.23 6.81 -14.71
N GLN A 83 7.04 6.32 -13.48
CA GLN A 83 6.23 5.12 -13.23
C GLN A 83 4.74 5.45 -13.10
N THR A 84 3.92 5.01 -14.06
CA THR A 84 2.48 5.29 -14.09
C THR A 84 1.64 4.50 -13.08
N HIS A 85 2.19 3.42 -12.53
CA HIS A 85 1.53 2.50 -11.60
C HIS A 85 1.91 2.76 -10.14
N ILE A 86 2.77 3.75 -9.89
CA ILE A 86 3.25 4.15 -8.57
C ILE A 86 2.85 5.61 -8.34
N THR A 87 2.29 5.91 -7.17
CA THR A 87 2.16 7.30 -6.73
C THR A 87 3.51 7.76 -6.20
N SER A 88 4.27 8.48 -7.03
CA SER A 88 5.56 9.07 -6.65
C SER A 88 5.36 10.42 -5.95
N ILE A 89 6.08 10.63 -4.85
CA ILE A 89 6.12 11.88 -4.09
C ILE A 89 7.59 12.26 -3.90
N SER A 90 7.99 13.46 -4.31
CA SER A 90 9.36 13.94 -4.16
C SER A 90 9.45 15.00 -3.08
N LEU A 91 10.44 14.86 -2.21
CA LEU A 91 10.79 15.83 -1.17
C LEU A 91 12.01 16.64 -1.64
N ALA A 92 12.11 17.88 -1.16
CA ALA A 92 13.23 18.76 -1.50
C ALA A 92 14.55 18.28 -0.88
N ASP A 93 14.49 17.79 0.36
CA ASP A 93 15.65 17.41 1.16
C ASP A 93 15.39 16.09 1.89
N ASN A 94 16.48 15.43 2.29
CA ASN A 94 16.42 14.20 3.07
C ASN A 94 15.97 14.48 4.51
N THR A 95 14.73 14.09 4.83
CA THR A 95 14.10 14.22 6.15
C THR A 95 14.28 12.97 7.04
N GLY A 96 15.13 12.03 6.62
CA GLY A 96 15.29 10.72 7.26
C GLY A 96 14.00 9.92 7.24
N ILE A 97 13.79 9.09 8.27
CA ILE A 97 12.62 8.21 8.40
C ILE A 97 11.28 8.98 8.41
N ALA A 98 11.29 10.27 8.78
CA ALA A 98 10.08 11.10 8.82
C ALA A 98 9.45 11.29 7.42
N GLY A 99 10.21 11.07 6.34
CA GLY A 99 9.70 11.11 4.97
C GLY A 99 8.54 10.14 4.72
N TYR A 100 8.51 9.00 5.45
CA TYR A 100 7.39 8.06 5.39
C TYR A 100 6.04 8.69 5.71
N ASN A 101 5.99 9.70 6.60
CA ASN A 101 4.75 10.35 7.01
C ASN A 101 4.00 10.96 5.82
N ILE A 102 4.72 11.46 4.81
CA ILE A 102 4.12 12.01 3.60
C ILE A 102 3.45 10.90 2.77
N GLY A 103 4.10 9.74 2.67
CA GLY A 103 3.53 8.55 2.05
C GLY A 103 2.29 8.04 2.80
N PHE A 104 2.35 7.99 4.14
CA PHE A 104 1.23 7.58 4.99
C PHE A 104 0.02 8.51 4.84
N ASN A 105 0.24 9.83 4.75
CA ASN A 105 -0.83 10.79 4.53
C ASN A 105 -1.50 10.63 3.15
N ARG A 106 -0.80 10.05 2.18
CA ARG A 106 -1.32 9.82 0.82
C ARG A 106 -2.00 8.46 0.66
N ALA A 107 -1.72 7.52 1.56
CA ALA A 107 -2.28 6.17 1.57
C ALA A 107 -3.80 6.18 1.75
N ARG A 108 -4.49 5.37 0.95
CA ARG A 108 -5.95 5.16 0.97
C ARG A 108 -6.33 3.75 1.43
N GLY A 109 -5.33 2.88 1.61
CA GLY A 109 -5.50 1.52 2.07
C GLY A 109 -6.00 1.46 3.51
N GLN A 110 -6.79 0.43 3.80
CA GLN A 110 -7.18 0.10 5.18
C GLN A 110 -5.99 -0.33 6.03
N TYR A 111 -4.98 -0.92 5.38
CA TYR A 111 -3.71 -1.33 5.97
C TYR A 111 -2.54 -0.69 5.21
N ILE A 112 -1.42 -0.53 5.90
CA ILE A 112 -0.17 -0.05 5.33
C ILE A 112 0.89 -1.14 5.50
N LEU A 113 1.60 -1.45 4.42
CA LEU A 113 2.85 -2.20 4.45
C LEU A 113 3.99 -1.21 4.21
N VAL A 114 4.88 -1.10 5.19
CA VAL A 114 6.09 -0.27 5.11
C VAL A 114 7.22 -1.15 4.59
N LEU A 115 7.92 -0.70 3.53
CA LEU A 115 9.05 -1.40 2.93
C LEU A 115 10.23 -0.45 2.70
N ASP A 116 11.44 -0.97 2.80
CA ASP A 116 12.63 -0.28 2.34
C ASP A 116 12.77 -0.37 0.80
N ASP A 117 13.52 0.57 0.21
CA ASP A 117 13.74 0.73 -1.24
C ASP A 117 14.52 -0.42 -1.90
N ASP A 118 15.05 -1.35 -1.12
CA ASP A 118 15.79 -2.54 -1.54
C ASP A 118 15.08 -3.87 -1.19
N SER A 119 13.78 -3.82 -0.90
CA SER A 119 13.02 -4.97 -0.43
C SER A 119 11.69 -5.18 -1.14
N CYS A 120 11.23 -6.44 -1.21
CA CYS A 120 9.91 -6.76 -1.74
C CYS A 120 9.31 -8.01 -1.06
N PRO A 121 7.97 -8.12 -0.96
CA PRO A 121 7.34 -9.34 -0.47
C PRO A 121 7.62 -10.53 -1.40
N ALA A 122 7.92 -11.69 -0.83
CA ALA A 122 8.24 -12.90 -1.60
C ALA A 122 7.05 -13.40 -2.46
N ASN A 123 5.82 -13.22 -1.98
CA ASN A 123 4.59 -13.61 -2.68
C ASN A 123 3.34 -12.94 -2.07
N LEU A 124 2.22 -13.02 -2.80
CA LEU A 124 0.92 -12.49 -2.34
C LEU A 124 0.33 -13.28 -1.17
N ALA A 125 0.61 -14.59 -1.07
CA ALA A 125 0.03 -15.43 -0.03
C ALA A 125 0.45 -14.97 1.38
N GLY A 126 1.69 -14.51 1.56
CA GLY A 126 2.15 -13.92 2.81
C GLY A 126 1.40 -12.63 3.17
N ILE A 127 1.17 -11.76 2.17
CA ILE A 127 0.38 -10.53 2.34
C ILE A 127 -1.06 -10.87 2.74
N ASP A 128 -1.70 -11.77 2.00
CA ASP A 128 -3.09 -12.15 2.24
C ASP A 128 -3.26 -12.82 3.61
N HIS A 129 -2.29 -13.63 4.04
CA HIS A 129 -2.27 -14.21 5.38
C HIS A 129 -2.18 -13.13 6.47
N ALA A 130 -1.28 -12.16 6.32
CA ALA A 130 -1.14 -11.06 7.27
C ALA A 130 -2.42 -10.20 7.37
N LEU A 131 -3.02 -9.86 6.23
CA LEU A 131 -4.29 -9.13 6.17
C LEU A 131 -5.43 -9.91 6.84
N ALA A 132 -5.56 -11.21 6.55
CA ALA A 132 -6.57 -12.05 7.17
C ALA A 132 -6.37 -12.20 8.69
N LEU A 133 -5.12 -12.18 9.16
CA LEU A 133 -4.81 -12.18 10.58
C LEU A 133 -5.25 -10.87 11.26
N LEU A 134 -4.93 -9.71 10.69
CA LEU A 134 -5.37 -8.39 11.19
C LEU A 134 -6.91 -8.23 11.16
N GLU A 135 -7.57 -8.82 10.16
CA GLU A 135 -9.02 -8.82 10.08
C GLU A 135 -9.65 -9.64 11.22
N ARG A 136 -9.10 -10.83 11.50
CA ARG A 136 -9.61 -11.76 12.52
C ARG A 136 -9.24 -11.37 13.94
N ARG A 137 -8.06 -10.81 14.16
CA ARG A 137 -7.48 -10.51 15.48
C ARG A 137 -7.33 -9.01 15.67
N LYS A 138 -8.41 -8.37 16.16
CA LYS A 138 -8.45 -6.92 16.42
C LYS A 138 -7.53 -6.46 17.56
N ASP A 139 -6.98 -7.40 18.32
CA ASP A 139 -5.96 -7.16 19.34
C ASP A 139 -4.54 -7.03 18.77
N ILE A 140 -4.32 -7.38 17.49
CA ILE A 140 -3.04 -7.21 16.81
C ILE A 140 -3.04 -5.87 16.09
N GLY A 141 -2.13 -4.96 16.50
CA GLY A 141 -1.95 -3.66 15.85
C GLY A 141 -0.93 -3.67 14.71
N VAL A 142 0.09 -4.53 14.78
CA VAL A 142 1.20 -4.57 13.82
C VAL A 142 1.66 -6.02 13.63
N ILE A 143 2.03 -6.36 12.39
CA ILE A 143 2.71 -7.61 12.05
C ILE A 143 4.08 -7.26 11.48
N ALA A 144 5.13 -7.85 12.04
CA ALA A 144 6.46 -7.83 11.44
C ALA A 144 6.63 -9.07 10.54
N ALA A 145 7.00 -8.86 9.28
CA ALA A 145 7.28 -9.94 8.35
C ALA A 145 8.61 -10.61 8.68
N HIS A 146 8.71 -11.90 8.35
CA HIS A 146 9.99 -12.60 8.36
C HIS A 146 10.82 -12.18 7.14
N ILE A 147 12.02 -11.65 7.38
CA ILE A 147 12.90 -11.18 6.31
C ILE A 147 13.75 -12.35 5.81
N GLN A 148 13.80 -12.52 4.50
CA GLN A 148 14.59 -13.56 3.84
C GLN A 148 15.62 -12.90 2.92
N MET A 149 16.83 -13.43 2.96
CA MET A 149 17.87 -13.11 1.98
C MET A 149 17.52 -13.76 0.63
N PRO A 150 18.16 -13.34 -0.49
CA PRO A 150 17.90 -13.92 -1.81
C PRO A 150 18.14 -15.43 -1.91
N ASP A 151 18.98 -16.00 -1.04
CA ASP A 151 19.23 -17.44 -0.94
C ASP A 151 18.20 -18.20 -0.10
N GLY A 152 17.17 -17.50 0.41
CA GLY A 152 16.12 -18.03 1.26
C GLY A 152 16.49 -18.13 2.74
N SER A 153 17.73 -17.80 3.11
CA SER A 153 18.15 -17.80 4.51
C SER A 153 17.44 -16.69 5.30
N PRO A 154 17.11 -16.93 6.59
CA PRO A 154 16.49 -15.90 7.43
C PRO A 154 17.49 -14.78 7.74
N GLN A 155 17.06 -13.53 7.56
CA GLN A 155 17.80 -12.39 8.09
C GLN A 155 17.34 -12.13 9.54
N TRP A 156 18.25 -12.35 10.48
CA TRP A 156 17.99 -12.08 11.89
C TRP A 156 18.41 -10.66 12.26
N SER A 157 17.49 -9.88 12.80
CA SER A 157 17.83 -8.67 13.55
C SER A 157 17.56 -8.87 15.04
N TRP A 158 18.36 -8.22 15.88
CA TRP A 158 18.36 -8.41 17.34
C TRP A 158 17.03 -8.01 18.02
N HIS A 159 16.15 -7.29 17.32
CA HIS A 159 14.86 -6.82 17.84
C HIS A 159 13.66 -7.63 17.35
N LEU A 160 13.85 -8.64 16.48
CA LEU A 160 12.77 -9.51 16.02
C LEU A 160 12.68 -10.78 16.88
N PRO A 161 11.47 -11.20 17.29
CA PRO A 161 11.30 -12.44 18.04
C PRO A 161 11.73 -13.64 17.20
N LYS A 162 12.46 -14.57 17.83
CA LYS A 162 12.94 -15.79 17.16
C LYS A 162 11.83 -16.79 16.82
N ASN A 163 10.66 -16.63 17.43
CA ASN A 163 9.49 -17.48 17.21
C ASN A 163 8.34 -16.68 16.57
N ALA A 164 7.45 -17.38 15.86
CA ALA A 164 6.28 -16.78 15.22
C ALA A 164 5.12 -16.49 16.21
N ALA A 165 5.36 -16.63 17.51
CA ALA A 165 4.32 -16.39 18.52
C ALA A 165 4.07 -14.87 18.66
N PRO A 166 2.81 -14.40 18.59
CA PRO A 166 2.49 -13.02 18.88
C PRO A 166 2.99 -12.64 20.28
N SER A 167 3.68 -11.51 20.40
CA SER A 167 4.19 -11.00 21.66
C SER A 167 4.06 -9.48 21.72
N VAL A 168 4.05 -8.94 22.93
CA VAL A 168 4.10 -7.50 23.13
C VAL A 168 5.53 -7.06 22.85
N SER A 169 5.71 -6.24 21.82
CA SER A 169 7.03 -5.67 21.55
C SER A 169 7.47 -4.78 22.74
N PRO A 170 8.70 -4.95 23.25
CA PRO A 170 9.22 -4.16 24.36
C PRO A 170 9.15 -2.65 24.11
N PHE A 171 9.27 -2.23 22.85
CA PHE A 171 9.18 -0.83 22.44
C PHE A 171 7.79 -0.23 22.65
N PHE A 172 6.72 -1.01 22.41
CA PHE A 172 5.34 -0.52 22.55
C PHE A 172 4.81 -0.66 23.98
N HIS A 173 5.40 -1.53 24.80
CA HIS A 173 5.07 -1.60 26.23
C HIS A 173 5.38 -0.29 26.94
N TRP A 174 6.51 0.35 26.61
CA TRP A 174 6.91 1.64 27.18
C TRP A 174 5.97 2.79 26.79
N LEU A 175 5.50 2.84 25.54
CA LEU A 175 4.57 3.86 25.05
C LEU A 175 3.21 3.83 25.77
N ARG A 176 2.69 2.64 26.12
CA ARG A 176 1.46 2.49 26.91
C ARG A 176 1.57 3.04 28.34
N LEU A 177 2.77 3.04 28.92
CA LEU A 177 2.99 3.56 30.27
C LEU A 177 3.01 5.09 30.33
N TYR A 178 3.38 5.75 29.22
CA TYR A 178 3.50 7.22 29.15
C TYR A 178 2.28 7.92 28.55
N HIS A 179 1.43 7.20 27.81
CA HIS A 179 0.13 7.69 27.33
C HIS A 179 -0.98 6.72 27.72
N PRO A 180 -1.38 6.68 29.00
CA PRO A 180 -2.61 6.00 29.39
C PRO A 180 -3.78 6.70 28.67
N ALA A 181 -4.61 5.89 28.01
CA ALA A 181 -5.81 6.32 27.30
C ALA A 181 -6.79 7.07 28.22
#